data_AF-A0A931KDP9-F1
#
_entry.id   AF-A0A931KDP9-F1
#
_cell.length_a   1.000
_cell.length_b   1.000
_cell.length_c   1.000
_cell.angle_alpha   90.00
_cell.angle_beta   90.00
_cell.angle_gamma   90.00
#
_symmetry.space_group_name_H-M   'P 1'
#
loop_
_entity.id
_entity.type
_entity.pdbx_description
1 polymer ?
#
loop_
_entity_poly.entity_id
_entity_poly.type
_entity_poly.pdbx_seq_one_letter_code
_entity_poly.pdbx_strand_id
1 'polypeptide(L)'
;MKSVEQMYMERVMAMTPDEKLARAGAMLQLARTAIARSIVAEHGEMPEMELKHRVALRLYGSEPVAALIEEEIRSLTRNSPRASDSQPQVFE
;
A
#
# COMPACT_ATOMS: atom_id res chain seq x y z
N MET A 1 1.35 22.58 31.63
CA MET A 1 1.52 22.42 30.17
C MET A 1 0.98 21.05 29.79
N LYS A 2 0.12 20.93 28.77
CA LYS A 2 -0.38 19.60 28.33
C LYS A 2 0.72 18.86 27.57
N SER A 3 0.75 17.53 27.66
CA SER A 3 1.65 16.73 26.82
C SER A 3 1.18 16.76 25.36
N VAL A 4 2.10 16.49 24.42
CA VAL A 4 1.76 16.37 23.00
C VAL A 4 0.68 15.30 22.79
N GLU A 5 0.77 14.19 23.51
CA GLU A 5 -0.22 13.12 23.48
C GLU A 5 -1.59 13.61 23.95
N GLN A 6 -1.67 14.36 25.06
CA GLN A 6 -2.92 14.94 25.55
C GLN A 6 -3.55 15.88 24.52
N MET A 7 -2.74 16.78 23.92
CA MET A 7 -3.23 17.70 22.89
C MET A 7 -3.73 16.96 21.64
N TYR A 8 -3.06 15.87 21.27
CA TYR A 8 -3.46 15.04 20.15
C TYR A 8 -4.79 14.33 20.44
N MET A 9 -4.94 13.71 21.61
CA MET A 9 -6.16 13.00 22.00
C MET A 9 -7.35 13.95 22.07
N GLU A 10 -7.19 15.15 22.60
CA GLU A 10 -8.26 16.16 22.63
C GLU A 10 -8.76 16.50 21.21
N ARG A 11 -7.85 16.66 20.25
CA ARG A 11 -8.21 16.92 18.84
C ARG A 11 -8.93 15.75 18.21
N VAL A 12 -8.49 14.52 18.46
CA VAL A 12 -9.14 13.31 17.92
C VAL A 12 -10.54 13.12 18.52
N MET A 13 -10.71 13.41 19.81
CA MET A 13 -12.01 13.30 20.48
C MET A 13 -13.00 14.37 19.99
N ALA A 14 -12.51 15.56 19.62
CA ALA A 14 -13.32 16.64 19.06
C ALA A 14 -13.76 16.41 17.60
N MET A 15 -13.21 15.42 16.90
CA MET A 15 -13.57 15.12 15.51
C MET A 15 -15.00 14.57 15.40
N THR A 16 -15.68 15.01 14.35
CA THR A 16 -16.92 14.41 13.85
C THR A 16 -16.68 13.00 13.30
N PRO A 17 -17.74 12.17 13.14
CA PRO A 17 -17.61 10.86 12.51
C PRO A 17 -16.96 10.90 11.11
N ASP A 18 -17.33 11.88 10.28
CA ASP A 18 -16.79 12.02 8.91
C ASP A 18 -15.29 12.35 8.93
N GLU A 19 -14.86 13.25 9.82
CA GLU A 19 -13.44 13.57 10.00
C GLU A 19 -12.64 12.37 10.51
N LYS A 20 -13.23 11.56 11.41
CA LYS A 20 -12.60 10.31 11.88
C LYS A 20 -12.44 9.32 10.73
N LEU A 21 -13.44 9.20 9.86
CA LEU A 21 -13.38 8.31 8.70
C LEU A 21 -12.34 8.79 7.69
N ALA A 22 -12.33 10.09 7.35
CA ALA A 22 -11.33 10.69 6.46
C ALA A 22 -9.90 10.48 7.00
N ARG A 23 -9.71 10.68 8.32
CA ARG A 23 -8.45 10.42 9.00
C ARG A 23 -8.05 8.94 8.92
N ALA A 24 -8.96 8.01 9.17
CA ALA A 24 -8.69 6.57 9.06
C ALA A 24 -8.27 6.20 7.62
N GLY A 25 -8.94 6.74 6.61
CA GLY A 25 -8.57 6.58 5.20
C GLY A 25 -7.16 7.10 4.89
N ALA A 26 -6.81 8.29 5.39
CA ALA A 26 -5.48 8.86 5.22
C ALA A 26 -4.39 8.00 5.90
N MET A 27 -4.65 7.49 7.11
CA MET A 27 -3.73 6.59 7.80
C MET A 27 -3.55 5.26 7.06
N LEU A 28 -4.64 4.69 6.53
CA LEU A 28 -4.58 3.47 5.73
C LEU A 28 -3.73 3.68 4.47
N GLN A 29 -3.90 4.82 3.79
CA GLN A 29 -3.10 5.16 2.62
C GLN A 29 -1.62 5.31 2.96
N LEU A 30 -1.30 5.99 4.06
CA LEU A 30 0.09 6.09 4.56
C LEU A 30 0.69 4.72 4.84
N ALA A 31 -0.04 3.82 5.50
CA ALA A 31 0.41 2.46 5.77
C ALA A 31 0.67 1.68 4.46
N ARG A 32 -0.24 1.75 3.49
CA ARG A 32 -0.06 1.14 2.16
C ARG A 32 1.19 1.64 1.45
N THR A 33 1.43 2.96 1.48
CA THR A 33 2.64 3.55 0.88
C THR A 33 3.92 3.09 1.58
N ALA A 34 3.93 3.01 2.91
CA ALA A 34 5.09 2.53 3.65
C ALA A 34 5.40 1.05 3.33
N ILE A 35 4.37 0.21 3.28
CA ILE A 35 4.51 -1.20 2.89
C ILE A 35 5.02 -1.34 1.45
N ALA A 36 4.47 -0.57 0.52
CA ALA A 36 4.90 -0.60 -0.88
C ALA A 36 6.39 -0.26 -1.02
N ARG A 37 6.88 0.76 -0.29
CA ARG A 37 8.30 1.13 -0.26
C ARG A 37 9.17 0.02 0.32
N SER A 38 8.73 -0.63 1.40
CA SER A 38 9.43 -1.79 1.98
C SER A 38 9.57 -2.92 0.98
N ILE A 39 8.47 -3.26 0.29
CA ILE A 39 8.44 -4.33 -0.73
C ILE A 39 9.41 -4.03 -1.87
N VAL A 40 9.42 -2.80 -2.39
CA VAL A 40 10.35 -2.40 -3.46
C VAL A 40 11.80 -2.44 -2.98
N ALA A 41 12.07 -2.04 -1.73
CA ALA A 41 13.41 -2.12 -1.15
C ALA A 41 13.88 -3.57 -0.97
N GLU A 42 12.97 -4.50 -0.65
CA GLU A 42 13.28 -5.93 -0.42
C GLU A 42 13.38 -6.75 -1.70
N HIS A 43 12.57 -6.43 -2.72
CA HIS A 43 12.38 -7.27 -3.91
C HIS A 43 12.75 -6.58 -5.24
N GLY A 44 13.09 -5.30 -5.21
CA GLY A 44 13.35 -4.50 -6.41
C GLY A 44 12.07 -3.94 -7.05
N GLU A 45 12.26 -3.19 -8.13
CA GLU A 45 11.14 -2.63 -8.90
C GLU A 45 10.33 -3.72 -9.59
N MET A 46 9.01 -3.51 -9.68
CA MET A 46 8.06 -4.46 -10.24
C MET A 46 6.86 -3.72 -10.83
N PRO A 47 6.04 -4.38 -11.66
CA PRO A 47 4.83 -3.79 -12.20
C PRO A 47 3.87 -3.31 -11.10
N GLU A 48 3.19 -2.19 -11.34
CA GLU A 48 2.29 -1.56 -10.36
C GLU A 48 1.23 -2.53 -9.83
N MET A 49 0.65 -3.36 -10.70
CA MET A 49 -0.36 -4.34 -10.31
C MET A 49 0.21 -5.41 -9.37
N GLU A 50 1.42 -5.92 -9.64
CA GLU A 50 2.07 -6.87 -8.76
C GLU A 50 2.35 -6.24 -7.39
N LEU A 51 2.85 -5.00 -7.36
CA LEU A 51 3.10 -4.27 -6.13
C LEU A 51 1.81 -4.08 -5.31
N LYS A 52 0.69 -3.73 -5.96
CA LYS A 52 -0.62 -3.61 -5.28
C LYS A 52 -1.04 -4.91 -4.61
N HIS A 53 -0.89 -6.05 -5.29
CA HIS A 53 -1.26 -7.35 -4.72
C HIS A 53 -0.31 -7.78 -3.59
N ARG A 54 1.00 -7.50 -3.70
CA ARG A 54 1.94 -7.76 -2.61
C ARG A 54 1.66 -6.89 -1.37
N VAL A 55 1.27 -5.62 -1.55
CA VAL A 55 0.80 -4.76 -0.46
C VAL A 55 -0.46 -5.36 0.18
N ALA A 56 -1.41 -5.82 -0.63
CA ALA A 56 -2.63 -6.47 -0.12
C ALA A 56 -2.29 -7.75 0.67
N LEU A 57 -1.35 -8.57 0.19
CA LEU A 57 -0.91 -9.78 0.90
C LEU A 57 -0.27 -9.44 2.25
N ARG A 58 0.49 -8.35 2.35
CA ARG A 58 1.05 -7.91 3.63
C ARG A 58 -0.02 -7.46 4.63
N LEU A 59 -1.11 -6.85 4.14
CA LEU A 59 -2.22 -6.36 4.96
C LEU A 59 -3.20 -7.46 5.38
N TYR A 60 -3.44 -8.44 4.50
CA TYR A 60 -4.50 -9.44 4.65
C TYR A 60 -3.96 -10.88 4.64
N GLY A 61 -2.66 -11.10 4.81
CA GLY A 61 -2.03 -12.42 4.69
C GLY A 61 -2.49 -13.45 5.73
N SER A 62 -3.09 -13.00 6.83
CA SER A 62 -3.70 -13.88 7.84
C SER A 62 -5.16 -14.23 7.53
N GLU A 63 -5.74 -13.65 6.48
CA GLU A 63 -7.16 -13.79 6.14
C GLU A 63 -7.35 -14.84 5.02
N PRO A 64 -8.54 -15.46 4.90
CA PRO A 64 -8.83 -16.44 3.85
C PRO A 64 -8.61 -15.94 2.42
N VAL A 65 -8.66 -14.61 2.21
CA VAL A 65 -8.42 -13.98 0.90
C VAL A 65 -6.95 -14.07 0.46
N ALA A 66 -6.01 -14.38 1.36
CA ALA A 66 -4.59 -14.46 1.05
C ALA A 66 -4.28 -15.40 -0.13
N ALA A 67 -4.90 -16.58 -0.17
CA ALA A 67 -4.71 -17.56 -1.24
C ALA A 67 -5.12 -17.01 -2.62
N LEU A 68 -6.18 -16.20 -2.69
CA LEU A 68 -6.61 -15.55 -3.93
C LEU A 68 -5.61 -14.48 -4.38
N ILE A 69 -5.04 -13.74 -3.42
CA ILE A 69 -4.04 -12.71 -3.70
C ILE A 69 -2.74 -13.36 -4.21
N GLU A 70 -2.30 -14.47 -3.61
CA GLU A 70 -1.11 -15.20 -4.03
C GLU A 70 -1.24 -15.79 -5.44
N GLU A 71 -2.41 -16.33 -5.79
CA GLU A 71 -2.68 -16.83 -7.14
C GLU A 71 -2.58 -15.71 -8.17
N GLU A 72 -3.14 -14.53 -7.86
CA GLU A 72 -3.07 -13.36 -8.74
C GLU A 72 -1.64 -12.85 -8.93
N ILE A 73 -0.86 -12.78 -7.85
CA ILE A 73 0.58 -12.43 -7.94
C ILE A 73 1.29 -13.42 -8.88
N ARG A 74 1.06 -14.73 -8.72
CA ARG A 74 1.67 -15.76 -9.56
C ARG A 74 1.26 -15.60 -11.03
N SER A 75 0.01 -15.24 -11.29
CA SER A 75 -0.49 -14.94 -12.64
C SER A 75 0.23 -13.74 -13.27
N LEU A 76 0.33 -12.63 -12.53
CA LEU A 76 0.99 -11.40 -12.98
C LEU A 76 2.48 -11.61 -13.24
N THR A 77 3.19 -12.29 -12.34
CA THR A 77 4.63 -12.55 -12.52
C THR A 77 4.90 -13.45 -13.74
N ARG A 78 4.01 -14.40 -14.07
CA ARG A 78 4.15 -15.23 -15.29
C ARG A 78 3.89 -14.45 -16.58
N ASN A 79 2.99 -13.48 -16.55
CA ASN A 79 2.54 -12.74 -17.72
C ASN A 79 3.25 -11.40 -17.92
N SER A 80 4.19 -11.03 -17.03
CA SER A 80 4.90 -9.78 -17.14
C SER A 80 6.09 -9.88 -18.11
N PRO A 81 6.13 -9.09 -19.19
CA PRO A 81 7.35 -8.97 -19.99
C PRO A 81 8.45 -8.38 -19.09
N ARG A 82 9.61 -9.03 -19.04
CA ARG A 82 10.76 -8.50 -18.29
C ARG A 82 11.03 -7.07 -18.77
N ALA A 83 11.35 -6.17 -17.84
CA ALA A 83 11.59 -4.75 -18.07
C ALA A 83 12.75 -4.42 -19.05
N SER A 84 13.31 -5.39 -19.77
CA SER A 84 14.29 -5.18 -20.84
C SER A 84 13.68 -4.73 -22.18
N ASP A 85 12.35 -4.84 -22.36
CA ASP A 85 11.74 -4.69 -23.70
C ASP A 85 11.00 -3.35 -23.90
N SER A 86 11.02 -2.45 -22.91
CA SER A 86 10.46 -1.11 -23.08
C SER A 86 11.52 -0.17 -23.65
N GLN A 87 11.51 0.00 -24.98
CA GLN A 87 12.26 1.07 -25.64
C GLN A 87 11.85 2.44 -25.04
N PRO A 88 12.79 3.38 -24.85
CA PRO A 88 12.45 4.72 -24.38
C PRO A 88 11.61 5.43 -25.44
N GLN A 89 10.37 5.77 -25.09
CA GLN A 89 9.57 6.69 -25.90
C GLN A 89 10.20 8.09 -25.77
N VAL A 90 10.78 8.54 -26.87
CA VAL A 90 11.19 9.93 -27.08
C VAL A 90 9.90 10.75 -27.21
N PHE A 91 9.65 11.66 -26.28
CA PHE A 91 8.62 12.68 -26.44
C PHE A 91 9.28 13.90 -27.13
N GLU A 92 8.78 14.24 -28.33
CA GLU A 92 9.02 15.53 -29.00
C GLU A 92 8.22 16.66 -28.34
#